data_AF-A0AAU1KUP5-F1
#
_entry.id   AF-A0AAU1KUP5-F1
#
_cell.length_a   1.000
_cell.length_b   1.000
_cell.length_c   1.000
_cell.angle_alpha   90.00
_cell.angle_beta   90.00
_cell.angle_gamma   90.00
#
_symmetry.space_group_name_H-M   'P 1'
#
loop_
_entity.id
_entity.type
_entity.pdbx_description
1 polymer ?
#
loop_
_entity_poly.entity_id
_entity_poly.type
_entity_poly.pdbx_seq_one_letter_code
_entity_poly.pdbx_strand_id
1 'polypeptide(L)'
;MGQACGLSQSAVSRLENHGARSYGTDLLAAVAAYLGIPAGLVGLAEQHALRDGSERVERREFLGGVAAAAASPLLGALSQGDGDGGQVAALRMNTTGYRRLDSTTPSRDLSDAVQSHIRLIQSVTRSAGTDQMRSRLAAVGSEAASLAGWLAWDMGDHGSARSWYGAAIRAARSAGDPLLAAYQTGSRRRVAVLGRSPRPCGKRGPSGDRSSAQPQPRRGGVSAR
;
A
#
# COMPACT_ATOMS: atom_id res chain seq x y z
N MET A 1 28.26 -17.49 13.17
CA MET A 1 27.05 -16.95 13.84
C MET A 1 26.44 -17.93 14.84
N GLY A 2 26.15 -19.19 14.50
CA GLY A 2 25.54 -20.15 15.45
C GLY A 2 26.27 -20.30 16.80
N GLN A 3 27.59 -20.46 16.78
CA GLN A 3 28.42 -20.58 18.00
C GLN A 3 28.45 -19.30 18.86
N ALA A 4 28.29 -18.11 18.26
CA ALA A 4 28.30 -16.84 18.99
C ALA A 4 26.96 -16.54 19.70
N CYS A 5 25.88 -17.21 19.27
CA CYS A 5 24.54 -17.11 19.86
C CYS A 5 24.14 -18.36 20.67
N GLY A 6 25.08 -19.29 20.95
CA GLY A 6 24.80 -20.53 21.67
C GLY A 6 23.94 -21.56 20.91
N LEU A 7 23.79 -21.41 19.59
CA LEU A 7 22.96 -22.26 18.75
C LEU A 7 23.77 -23.41 18.15
N SER A 8 23.27 -24.64 18.29
CA SER A 8 23.88 -25.82 17.69
C SER A 8 23.79 -25.77 16.15
N GLN A 9 24.73 -26.43 15.45
CA GLN A 9 24.74 -26.48 13.99
C GLN A 9 23.48 -27.19 13.43
N SER A 10 22.88 -28.11 14.20
CA SER A 10 21.56 -28.69 13.92
C SER A 10 20.39 -27.72 14.11
N ALA A 11 20.50 -26.71 14.98
CA ALA A 11 19.51 -25.63 15.10
C ALA A 11 19.60 -24.66 13.92
N VAL A 12 20.82 -24.36 13.44
CA VAL A 12 21.04 -23.55 12.23
C VAL A 12 20.56 -24.28 10.97
N SER A 13 20.82 -25.58 10.84
CA SER A 13 20.33 -26.36 9.70
C SER A 13 18.80 -26.46 9.67
N ARG A 14 18.13 -26.53 10.83
CA ARG A 14 16.65 -26.46 10.92
C ARG A 14 16.12 -25.07 10.56
N LEU A 15 16.84 -24.01 10.93
CA LEU A 15 16.49 -22.63 10.56
C LEU A 15 16.53 -22.42 9.04
N GLU A 16 17.54 -22.99 8.38
CA GLU A 16 17.71 -22.90 6.93
C GLU A 16 16.68 -23.75 6.16
N ASN A 17 16.31 -24.93 6.68
CA ASN A 17 15.43 -25.86 5.97
C ASN A 17 13.92 -25.69 6.22
N HIS A 18 13.47 -25.04 7.30
CA HIS A 18 12.02 -25.04 7.66
C HIS A 18 11.35 -23.67 7.71
N GLY A 19 12.07 -22.56 7.56
CA GLY A 19 11.47 -21.21 7.54
C GLY A 19 10.82 -20.79 8.86
N ALA A 20 10.60 -19.49 9.03
CA ALA A 20 10.30 -18.82 10.30
C ALA A 20 8.88 -19.08 10.90
N ARG A 21 8.33 -20.29 10.80
CA ARG A 21 6.94 -20.58 11.17
C ARG A 21 6.74 -21.39 12.46
N SER A 22 7.81 -21.93 13.06
CA SER A 22 7.69 -22.74 14.28
C SER A 22 8.87 -22.58 15.24
N TYR A 23 9.09 -21.40 15.83
CA TYR A 23 9.91 -21.30 17.06
C TYR A 23 9.38 -20.26 18.05
N GLY A 24 9.58 -20.57 19.34
CA GLY A 24 9.05 -19.86 20.50
C GLY A 24 9.70 -18.50 20.74
N THR A 25 8.91 -17.60 21.32
CA THR A 25 9.22 -16.23 21.75
C THR A 25 10.57 -16.08 22.44
N ASP A 26 11.03 -17.10 23.15
CA ASP A 26 12.27 -17.07 23.94
C ASP A 26 13.52 -16.98 23.06
N LEU A 27 13.49 -17.59 21.87
CA LEU A 27 14.60 -17.51 20.91
C LEU A 27 14.69 -16.12 20.28
N LEU A 28 13.54 -15.50 19.97
CA LEU A 28 13.48 -14.14 19.44
C LEU A 28 13.95 -13.12 20.49
N ALA A 29 13.59 -13.34 21.76
CA ALA A 29 14.06 -12.51 22.86
C ALA A 29 15.59 -12.62 23.05
N ALA A 30 16.15 -13.83 22.97
CA ALA A 30 17.60 -14.05 23.09
C ALA A 30 18.38 -13.39 21.94
N VAL A 31 17.86 -13.46 20.71
CA VAL A 31 18.49 -12.81 19.53
C VAL A 31 18.37 -11.28 19.62
N ALA A 32 17.23 -10.74 20.05
CA ALA A 32 17.05 -9.30 20.26
C ALA A 32 18.02 -8.75 21.31
N ALA A 33 18.20 -9.48 22.43
CA ALA A 33 19.14 -9.13 23.48
C ALA A 33 20.60 -9.14 22.99
N TYR A 34 20.99 -10.15 22.19
CA TYR A 34 22.32 -10.23 21.61
C TYR A 34 22.63 -9.09 20.62
N LEU A 35 21.62 -8.64 19.88
CA LEU A 35 21.74 -7.57 18.90
C LEU A 35 21.55 -6.16 19.50
N GLY A 36 21.28 -6.05 20.81
CA GLY A 36 21.04 -4.77 21.49
C GLY A 36 19.76 -4.07 21.04
N ILE A 37 18.79 -4.81 20.47
CA ILE A 37 17.51 -4.28 20.01
C ILE A 37 16.47 -4.46 21.13
N PRO A 38 15.88 -3.38 21.67
CA PRO A 38 14.84 -3.48 22.69
C PRO A 38 13.68 -4.36 22.22
N ALA A 39 13.30 -5.36 23.04
CA ALA A 39 12.26 -6.35 22.69
C ALA A 39 10.89 -5.73 22.34
N GLY A 40 10.62 -4.51 22.81
CA GLY A 40 9.43 -3.73 22.44
C GLY A 40 9.40 -3.32 20.96
N LEU A 41 10.56 -3.16 20.32
CA LEU A 41 10.66 -2.90 18.86
C LEU A 41 10.50 -4.16 18.02
N VAL A 42 10.56 -5.34 18.65
CA VAL A 42 10.44 -6.66 18.01
C VAL A 42 9.04 -7.26 18.21
N GLY A 43 8.11 -6.50 18.81
CA GLY A 43 6.73 -6.94 19.03
C GLY A 43 6.57 -8.04 20.09
N LEU A 44 7.60 -8.30 20.90
CA LEU A 44 7.63 -9.41 21.87
C LEU A 44 7.02 -9.06 23.25
N ALA A 45 6.78 -7.77 23.52
CA ALA A 45 6.23 -7.31 24.80
C ALA A 45 4.72 -7.61 24.95
N GLU A 46 3.99 -7.74 23.84
CA GLU A 46 2.54 -7.93 23.85
C GLU A 46 2.13 -9.40 24.09
N GLN A 47 3.04 -10.36 23.91
CA GLN A 47 2.72 -11.78 23.99
C GLN A 47 2.86 -12.40 25.40
N HIS A 48 3.59 -11.76 26.33
CA HIS A 48 3.67 -12.23 27.71
C HIS A 48 2.42 -11.89 28.54
N ALA A 49 1.68 -10.85 28.16
CA ALA A 49 0.37 -10.54 28.77
C ALA A 49 -0.76 -11.45 28.26
N LEU A 50 -0.50 -12.27 27.22
CA LEU A 50 -1.48 -13.17 26.60
C LEU A 50 -1.24 -14.66 26.94
N ARG A 51 -0.28 -14.99 27.81
CA ARG A 51 -0.03 -16.39 28.25
C ARG A 51 -0.65 -16.76 29.60
N ASP A 52 -1.37 -15.85 30.27
CA ASP A 52 -2.17 -16.20 31.45
C ASP A 52 -3.60 -15.66 31.31
N GLY A 53 -4.37 -16.30 30.42
CA GLY A 53 -5.76 -15.90 30.15
C GLY A 53 -6.29 -16.38 28.80
N SER A 54 -6.05 -17.63 28.44
CA SER A 54 -6.75 -18.24 27.30
C SER A 54 -8.11 -18.74 27.76
N GLU A 55 -9.16 -17.94 27.58
CA GLU A 55 -10.44 -18.42 27.04
C GLU A 55 -11.39 -17.28 26.62
N ARG A 56 -12.08 -17.53 25.49
CA ARG A 56 -13.28 -16.85 24.94
C ARG A 56 -13.05 -15.66 24.01
N VAL A 57 -13.07 -15.95 22.70
CA VAL A 57 -13.48 -14.98 21.68
C VAL A 57 -14.88 -15.34 21.19
N GLU A 58 -15.89 -14.79 21.86
CA GLU A 58 -17.28 -14.72 21.39
C GLU A 58 -17.51 -13.33 20.82
N ARG A 59 -17.15 -13.19 19.54
CA ARG A 59 -16.96 -11.90 18.85
C ARG A 59 -18.25 -11.15 18.53
N ARG A 60 -19.40 -11.50 19.11
CA ARG A 60 -20.69 -10.86 18.78
C ARG A 60 -21.71 -10.70 19.93
N GLU A 61 -21.36 -11.02 21.17
CA GLU A 61 -22.31 -10.91 22.30
C GLU A 61 -21.78 -10.14 23.52
N PHE A 62 -20.72 -9.33 23.38
CA PHE A 62 -20.13 -8.63 24.52
C PHE A 62 -20.64 -7.18 24.68
N LEU A 63 -21.97 -7.00 24.75
CA LEU A 63 -22.62 -5.77 25.23
C LEU A 63 -23.75 -6.11 26.22
N GLY A 64 -23.45 -6.95 27.20
CA GLY A 64 -24.38 -7.24 28.30
C GLY A 64 -23.73 -8.06 29.41
N GLY A 65 -23.25 -7.38 30.46
CA GLY A 65 -22.81 -8.05 31.68
C GLY A 65 -21.95 -7.14 32.57
N VAL A 66 -22.56 -6.63 33.65
CA VAL A 66 -21.97 -5.71 34.63
C VAL A 66 -21.23 -6.45 35.76
N ALA A 67 -20.24 -5.75 36.37
CA ALA A 67 -19.58 -5.95 37.68
C ALA A 67 -18.33 -6.85 37.74
N ALA A 68 -17.25 -6.57 38.47
CA ALA A 68 -16.71 -5.39 39.15
C ALA A 68 -15.28 -5.77 39.63
N ALA A 69 -14.27 -4.90 39.49
CA ALA A 69 -13.12 -4.83 40.41
C ALA A 69 -12.29 -3.58 40.10
N ALA A 70 -12.11 -2.75 41.13
CA ALA A 70 -11.25 -1.58 41.10
C ALA A 70 -9.76 -2.00 41.06
N ALA A 71 -9.06 -1.69 39.98
CA ALA A 71 -7.60 -1.60 39.97
C ALA A 71 -7.14 -0.60 38.89
N SER A 72 -6.47 0.46 39.36
CA SER A 72 -5.57 1.35 38.62
C SER A 72 -6.16 2.46 37.74
N PRO A 73 -6.32 3.70 38.27
CA PRO A 73 -6.29 4.90 37.45
C PRO A 73 -4.98 5.05 36.64
N LEU A 74 -3.96 4.22 36.91
CA LEU A 74 -2.72 4.17 36.14
C LEU A 74 -2.91 3.71 34.67
N LEU A 75 -3.98 2.96 34.34
CA LEU A 75 -4.24 2.58 32.95
C LEU A 75 -4.81 3.74 32.11
N GLY A 76 -5.43 4.74 32.75
CA GLY A 76 -5.90 5.94 32.06
C GLY A 76 -4.76 6.85 31.58
N ALA A 77 -3.57 6.72 32.19
CA ALA A 77 -2.39 7.51 31.86
C ALA A 77 -1.51 6.88 30.76
N LEU A 78 -1.65 5.57 30.48
CA LEU A 78 -0.84 4.87 29.48
C LEU A 78 -1.49 4.77 28.09
N SER A 79 -2.75 5.18 27.95
CA SER A 79 -3.45 5.22 26.65
C SER A 79 -3.69 6.62 26.09
N GLN A 80 -3.22 7.67 26.77
CA GLN A 80 -3.44 9.06 26.33
C GLN A 80 -2.33 9.66 25.46
N GLY A 81 -1.32 8.87 25.08
CA GLY A 81 -0.25 9.32 24.18
C GLY A 81 -0.21 8.48 22.91
N ASP A 82 -0.61 9.09 21.78
CA ASP A 82 -0.26 8.68 20.42
C ASP A 82 -1.17 7.68 19.66
N GLY A 83 -2.43 7.47 20.09
CA GLY A 83 -3.41 6.75 19.24
C GLY A 83 -3.56 7.39 17.85
N ASP A 84 -3.44 8.71 17.82
CA ASP A 84 -3.38 9.56 16.64
C ASP A 84 -2.15 9.23 15.77
N GLY A 85 -0.93 9.22 16.33
CA GLY A 85 0.29 8.87 15.59
C GLY A 85 0.32 7.41 15.12
N GLY A 86 -0.18 6.49 15.94
CA GLY A 86 -0.32 5.07 15.61
C GLY A 86 -1.23 4.84 14.41
N GLN A 87 -2.35 5.57 14.32
CA GLN A 87 -3.26 5.49 13.17
C GLN A 87 -2.61 5.99 11.87
N VAL A 88 -1.89 7.12 11.92
CA VAL A 88 -1.11 7.62 10.77
C VAL A 88 -0.06 6.60 10.35
N ALA A 89 0.67 6.03 11.30
CA ALA A 89 1.72 5.04 11.04
C ALA A 89 1.14 3.78 10.37
N ALA A 90 0.01 3.26 10.88
CA ALA A 90 -0.67 2.10 10.29
C ALA A 90 -1.11 2.37 8.84
N LEU A 91 -1.70 3.52 8.57
CA LEU A 91 -2.12 3.88 7.20
C LEU A 91 -0.92 4.03 6.26
N ARG A 92 0.20 4.58 6.74
CA ARG A 92 1.46 4.67 5.97
C ARG A 92 2.08 3.30 5.72
N MET A 93 2.03 2.39 6.70
CA MET A 93 2.50 1.02 6.55
C MET A 93 1.72 0.28 5.46
N ASN A 94 0.40 0.45 5.41
CA ASN A 94 -0.42 -0.13 4.33
C ASN A 94 0.02 0.38 2.94
N THR A 95 0.22 1.70 2.78
CA THR A 95 0.74 2.27 1.53
C THR A 95 2.09 1.67 1.13
N THR A 96 3.00 1.52 2.12
CA THR A 96 4.31 0.89 1.90
C THR A 96 4.18 -0.58 1.51
N GLY A 97 3.24 -1.30 2.12
CA GLY A 97 2.90 -2.68 1.76
C GLY A 97 2.47 -2.81 0.31
N TYR A 98 1.55 -1.95 -0.16
CA TYR A 98 1.14 -1.95 -1.56
C TYR A 98 2.30 -1.64 -2.51
N ARG A 99 3.20 -0.70 -2.18
CA ARG A 99 4.39 -0.43 -3.01
C ARG A 99 5.32 -1.64 -3.12
N ARG A 100 5.42 -2.47 -2.08
CA ARG A 100 6.24 -3.69 -2.12
C ARG A 100 5.60 -4.78 -2.98
N LEU A 101 4.28 -4.84 -3.03
CA LEU A 101 3.52 -5.79 -3.85
C LEU A 101 3.52 -5.44 -5.34
N ASP A 102 3.78 -4.18 -5.69
CA ASP A 102 3.79 -3.67 -7.07
C ASP A 102 4.66 -4.50 -8.03
N SER A 103 5.80 -5.04 -7.56
CA SER A 103 6.69 -5.85 -8.41
C SER A 103 6.21 -7.28 -8.67
N THR A 104 5.24 -7.77 -7.89
CA THR A 104 4.80 -9.18 -7.94
C THR A 104 3.29 -9.35 -8.15
N THR A 105 2.53 -8.25 -8.12
CA THR A 105 1.07 -8.27 -8.22
C THR A 105 0.63 -7.42 -9.40
N PRO A 106 -0.27 -7.90 -10.27
CA PRO A 106 -0.77 -7.11 -11.39
C PRO A 106 -1.38 -5.78 -10.94
N SER A 107 -1.06 -4.70 -11.66
CA SER A 107 -1.51 -3.34 -11.32
C SER A 107 -3.03 -3.20 -11.23
N ARG A 108 -3.77 -3.97 -12.04
CA ARG A 108 -5.23 -4.01 -12.00
C ARG A 108 -5.76 -4.50 -10.65
N ASP A 109 -5.16 -5.55 -10.10
CA ASP A 109 -5.61 -6.15 -8.84
C ASP A 109 -5.24 -5.26 -7.64
N LEU A 110 -4.08 -4.60 -7.69
CA LEU A 110 -3.70 -3.61 -6.66
C LEU A 110 -4.53 -2.34 -6.71
N SER A 111 -5.03 -1.94 -7.89
CA SER A 111 -5.72 -0.66 -8.07
C SER A 111 -6.98 -0.53 -7.20
N ASP A 112 -7.76 -1.60 -7.05
CA ASP A 112 -8.97 -1.59 -6.23
C ASP A 112 -8.67 -1.48 -4.73
N ALA A 113 -7.62 -2.18 -4.28
CA ALA A 113 -7.15 -2.13 -2.90
C ALA A 113 -6.62 -0.73 -2.54
N VAL A 114 -5.77 -0.16 -3.39
CA VAL A 114 -5.19 1.17 -3.18
C VAL A 114 -6.27 2.26 -3.20
N GLN A 115 -7.24 2.19 -4.11
CA GLN A 115 -8.34 3.16 -4.13
C GLN A 115 -9.23 3.07 -2.89
N SER A 116 -9.49 1.86 -2.40
CA SER A 116 -10.21 1.65 -1.14
C SER A 116 -9.44 2.20 0.06
N HIS A 117 -8.13 1.99 0.11
CA HIS A 117 -7.24 2.58 1.11
C HIS A 117 -7.24 4.12 1.06
N ILE A 118 -7.24 4.72 -0.14
CA ILE A 118 -7.37 6.18 -0.28
C ILE A 118 -8.70 6.68 0.29
N ARG A 119 -9.81 6.00 0.00
CA ARG A 119 -11.13 6.35 0.58
C ARG A 119 -11.12 6.28 2.10
N LEU A 120 -10.46 5.26 2.68
CA LEU A 120 -10.27 5.15 4.12
C LEU A 120 -9.46 6.33 4.67
N ILE A 121 -8.29 6.63 4.09
CA ILE A 121 -7.46 7.77 4.50
C ILE A 121 -8.28 9.07 4.47
N GLN A 122 -9.05 9.30 3.40
CA GLN A 122 -9.90 10.49 3.28
C GLN A 122 -10.98 10.54 4.36
N SER A 123 -11.61 9.40 4.69
CA SER A 123 -12.60 9.31 5.76
C SER A 123 -11.99 9.66 7.12
N VAL A 124 -10.84 9.07 7.42
CA VAL A 124 -10.10 9.33 8.67
C VAL A 124 -9.64 10.79 8.74
N THR A 125 -9.17 11.36 7.62
CA THR A 125 -8.75 12.77 7.54
C THR A 125 -9.90 13.73 7.83
N ARG A 126 -11.13 13.42 7.38
CA ARG A 126 -12.31 14.25 7.66
C ARG A 126 -12.72 14.20 9.13
N SER A 127 -12.49 13.09 9.82
CA SER A 127 -12.83 12.90 11.23
C SER A 127 -11.72 13.30 12.20
N ALA A 128 -10.54 13.71 11.70
CA ALA A 128 -9.40 14.07 12.53
C ALA A 128 -9.68 15.35 13.34
N GLY A 129 -9.47 15.27 14.65
CA GLY A 129 -9.76 16.35 15.60
C GLY A 129 -8.75 17.50 15.63
N THR A 130 -7.59 17.35 14.99
CA THR A 130 -6.52 18.38 15.00
C THR A 130 -5.97 18.65 13.61
N ASP A 131 -5.51 19.88 13.38
CA ASP A 131 -4.89 20.32 12.12
C ASP A 131 -3.58 19.57 11.86
N GLN A 132 -2.82 19.30 12.92
CA GLN A 132 -1.59 18.50 12.84
C GLN A 132 -1.89 17.09 12.35
N MET A 133 -2.95 16.46 12.89
CA MET A 133 -3.38 15.13 12.44
C MET A 133 -3.83 15.17 10.97
N ARG A 134 -4.66 16.15 10.60
CA ARG A 134 -5.11 16.35 9.21
C ARG A 134 -3.93 16.51 8.24
N SER A 135 -2.91 17.28 8.61
CA SER A 135 -1.68 17.44 7.83
C SER A 135 -0.92 16.11 7.66
N ARG A 136 -0.71 15.37 8.75
CA ARG A 136 -0.04 14.06 8.72
C ARG A 136 -0.79 13.04 7.85
N LEU A 137 -2.11 12.97 7.97
CA LEU A 137 -2.95 12.10 7.13
C LEU A 137 -2.98 12.55 5.67
N ALA A 138 -2.96 13.85 5.39
CA ALA A 138 -2.84 14.37 4.04
C ALA A 138 -1.51 13.96 3.37
N ALA A 139 -0.41 13.89 4.13
CA ALA A 139 0.86 13.35 3.63
C ALA A 139 0.74 11.87 3.24
N VAL A 140 0.09 11.04 4.07
CA VAL A 140 -0.18 9.62 3.75
C VAL A 140 -1.09 9.50 2.53
N GLY A 141 -2.11 10.35 2.42
CA GLY A 141 -3.00 10.42 1.26
C GLY A 141 -2.27 10.81 -0.03
N SER A 142 -1.27 11.69 0.07
CA SER A 142 -0.38 12.05 -1.05
C SER A 142 0.41 10.86 -1.56
N GLU A 143 1.02 10.08 -0.66
CA GLU A 143 1.76 8.87 -1.02
C GLU A 143 0.85 7.81 -1.65
N ALA A 144 -0.34 7.57 -1.09
CA ALA A 144 -1.30 6.61 -1.63
C ALA A 144 -1.82 7.03 -3.01
N ALA A 145 -2.16 8.31 -3.19
CA ALA A 145 -2.59 8.85 -4.48
C ALA A 145 -1.47 8.78 -5.54
N SER A 146 -0.21 8.95 -5.17
CA SER A 146 0.90 8.80 -6.12
C SER A 146 1.12 7.35 -6.56
N LEU A 147 0.85 6.39 -5.67
CA LEU A 147 0.81 4.97 -6.03
C LEU A 147 -0.35 4.68 -6.99
N ALA A 148 -1.56 5.18 -6.72
CA ALA A 148 -2.68 5.03 -7.65
C ALA A 148 -2.36 5.64 -9.04
N GLY A 149 -1.63 6.75 -9.07
CA GLY A 149 -1.15 7.36 -10.32
C GLY A 149 -0.17 6.48 -11.09
N TRP A 150 0.73 5.77 -10.39
CA TRP A 150 1.64 4.79 -10.97
C TRP A 150 0.91 3.58 -11.53
N LEU A 151 -0.01 2.99 -10.77
CA LEU A 151 -0.79 1.82 -11.20
C LEU A 151 -1.65 2.14 -12.43
N ALA A 152 -2.31 3.31 -12.43
CA ALA A 152 -3.07 3.77 -13.59
C ALA A 152 -2.18 3.97 -14.83
N TRP A 153 -0.96 4.47 -14.62
CA TRP A 153 0.02 4.63 -15.69
C TRP A 153 0.44 3.28 -16.28
N ASP A 154 0.75 2.31 -15.43
CA ASP A 154 1.16 0.95 -15.81
C ASP A 154 0.07 0.21 -16.60
N MET A 155 -1.20 0.45 -16.24
CA MET A 155 -2.36 -0.04 -17.00
C MET A 155 -2.60 0.70 -18.34
N GLY A 156 -1.82 1.72 -18.68
CA GLY A 156 -2.01 2.54 -19.87
C GLY A 156 -3.11 3.61 -19.74
N ASP A 157 -3.74 3.76 -18.58
CA ASP A 157 -4.72 4.81 -18.30
C ASP A 157 -4.02 6.12 -17.89
N HIS A 158 -3.48 6.80 -18.90
CA HIS A 158 -2.80 8.09 -18.72
C HIS A 158 -3.73 9.20 -18.23
N GLY A 159 -5.04 9.08 -18.43
CA GLY A 159 -6.04 10.03 -17.95
C GLY A 159 -6.14 9.98 -16.43
N SER A 160 -6.42 8.80 -15.89
CA SER A 160 -6.48 8.57 -14.45
C SER A 160 -5.13 8.82 -13.79
N ALA A 161 -4.01 8.43 -14.43
CA ALA A 161 -2.67 8.71 -13.90
C ALA A 161 -2.45 10.22 -13.65
N ARG A 162 -2.80 11.08 -14.61
CA ARG A 162 -2.68 12.54 -14.44
C ARG A 162 -3.56 13.06 -13.31
N SER A 163 -4.78 12.55 -13.19
CA SER A 163 -5.72 12.93 -12.13
C SER A 163 -5.19 12.55 -10.74
N TRP A 164 -4.70 11.32 -10.58
CA TRP A 164 -4.14 10.81 -9.33
C TRP A 164 -2.87 11.53 -8.90
N TYR A 165 -1.92 11.77 -9.82
CA TYR A 165 -0.76 12.60 -9.50
C TYR A 165 -1.13 14.04 -9.16
N GLY A 166 -2.17 14.59 -9.79
CA GLY A 166 -2.75 15.88 -9.40
C GLY A 166 -3.29 15.86 -7.97
N ALA A 167 -3.99 14.80 -7.58
CA ALA A 167 -4.47 14.62 -6.21
C ALA A 167 -3.32 14.47 -5.21
N ALA A 168 -2.27 13.72 -5.54
CA ALA A 168 -1.07 13.59 -4.72
C ALA A 168 -0.40 14.93 -4.42
N ILE A 169 -0.22 15.77 -5.45
CA ILE A 169 0.37 17.11 -5.30
C ILE A 169 -0.53 18.01 -4.41
N ARG A 170 -1.85 17.97 -4.59
CA ARG A 170 -2.78 18.74 -3.74
C ARG A 170 -2.70 18.29 -2.29
N ALA A 171 -2.72 16.97 -2.04
CA ALA A 171 -2.62 16.41 -0.70
C ALA A 171 -1.29 16.76 -0.03
N ALA A 172 -0.16 16.74 -0.76
CA ALA A 172 1.14 17.17 -0.24
C ALA A 172 1.16 18.66 0.17
N ARG A 173 0.50 19.52 -0.61
CA ARG A 173 0.35 20.94 -0.26
C ARG A 173 -0.55 21.13 0.97
N SER A 174 -1.64 20.37 1.07
CA SER A 174 -2.50 20.36 2.26
C SER A 174 -1.78 19.84 3.51
N ALA A 175 -0.80 18.96 3.34
CA ALA A 175 0.07 18.53 4.43
C ALA A 175 1.06 19.63 4.88
N GLY A 176 1.25 20.69 4.09
CA GLY A 176 2.25 21.72 4.36
C GLY A 176 3.68 21.22 4.15
N ASP A 177 3.89 20.22 3.28
CA ASP A 177 5.20 19.62 3.00
C ASP A 177 5.67 19.97 1.56
N PRO A 178 6.53 20.99 1.40
CA PRO A 178 7.04 21.41 0.09
C PRO A 178 7.93 20.36 -0.58
N LEU A 179 8.68 19.58 0.19
CA LEU A 179 9.56 18.53 -0.33
C LEU A 179 8.74 17.39 -0.92
N LEU A 180 7.69 16.98 -0.22
CA LEU A 180 6.74 15.99 -0.73
C LEU A 180 6.03 16.51 -1.97
N ALA A 181 5.60 17.79 -2.00
CA ALA A 181 4.97 18.36 -3.18
C ALA A 181 5.90 18.40 -4.40
N ALA A 182 7.18 18.74 -4.19
CA ALA A 182 8.22 18.69 -5.23
C ALA A 182 8.45 17.25 -5.71
N TYR A 183 8.54 16.29 -4.78
CA TYR A 183 8.67 14.87 -5.10
C TYR A 183 7.51 14.38 -5.97
N GLN A 184 6.25 14.66 -5.61
CA GLN A 184 5.09 14.22 -6.40
C GLN A 184 5.06 14.87 -7.79
N THR A 185 5.50 16.14 -7.88
CA THR A 185 5.64 16.83 -9.16
C THR A 185 6.69 16.16 -10.04
N GLY A 186 7.85 15.80 -9.48
CA GLY A 186 8.90 15.05 -10.17
C GLY A 186 8.43 13.67 -10.64
N SER A 187 7.75 12.91 -9.77
CA SER A 187 7.17 11.60 -10.08
C SER A 187 6.19 11.67 -11.25
N ARG A 188 5.30 12.67 -11.25
CA ARG A 188 4.37 12.92 -12.38
C ARG A 188 5.09 13.22 -13.69
N ARG A 189 6.15 14.03 -13.66
CA ARG A 189 6.92 14.36 -14.87
C ARG A 189 7.68 13.16 -15.40
N ARG A 190 8.21 12.30 -14.52
CA ARG A 190 8.91 11.07 -14.89
C ARG A 190 8.02 10.15 -15.73
N VAL A 191 6.80 9.88 -15.27
CA VAL A 191 5.88 9.02 -16.04
C VAL A 191 5.47 9.66 -17.37
N ALA A 192 5.30 10.99 -17.42
CA ALA A 192 4.99 11.69 -18.66
C ALA A 192 6.12 11.60 -19.70
N VAL A 193 7.38 11.49 -19.28
CA VAL A 193 8.53 11.24 -20.16
C VAL A 193 8.52 9.79 -20.66
N LEU A 194 8.23 8.82 -19.79
CA LEU A 194 8.18 7.40 -20.17
C LEU A 194 7.12 7.12 -21.25
N GLY A 195 5.95 7.76 -21.18
CA GLY A 195 4.91 7.61 -22.21
C GLY A 195 5.10 8.48 -23.44
N ARG A 196 6.16 9.30 -23.47
CA ARG A 196 6.59 10.04 -24.65
C ARG A 196 7.62 9.29 -25.49
N SER A 197 7.86 8.00 -25.20
CA SER A 197 8.66 7.13 -26.05
C SER A 197 8.25 7.37 -27.53
N PRO A 198 9.20 7.74 -28.40
CA PRO A 198 8.90 8.14 -29.77
C PRO A 198 8.18 6.97 -30.44
N ARG A 199 7.15 7.29 -31.25
CA ARG A 199 6.48 6.29 -32.09
C ARG A 199 7.56 5.39 -32.70
N PRO A 200 7.49 4.05 -32.54
CA PRO A 200 8.47 3.18 -33.18
C PRO A 200 8.48 3.51 -34.67
N CYS A 201 9.65 3.88 -35.19
CA CYS A 201 9.88 4.06 -36.63
C CYS A 201 9.26 2.86 -37.34
N GLY A 202 8.39 3.16 -38.30
CA GLY A 202 7.37 2.24 -38.78
C GLY A 202 7.87 0.83 -39.09
N LYS A 203 7.16 -0.16 -38.56
CA LYS A 203 6.94 -1.38 -39.34
C LYS A 203 6.02 -0.98 -40.49
N ARG A 204 6.63 -0.57 -41.60
CA ARG A 204 6.02 -0.52 -42.92
C ARG A 204 5.55 -1.96 -43.20
N GLY A 205 4.29 -2.25 -42.91
CA GLY A 205 3.66 -3.50 -43.34
C GLY A 205 3.74 -3.58 -44.87
N PRO A 206 3.89 -4.78 -45.45
CA PRO A 206 4.02 -4.92 -46.89
C PRO A 206 2.78 -4.30 -47.54
N SER A 207 3.03 -3.45 -48.53
CA SER A 207 2.06 -2.97 -49.50
C SER A 207 1.31 -4.15 -50.10
N GLY A 208 0.14 -4.45 -49.54
CA GLY A 208 -0.89 -5.22 -50.20
C GLY A 208 -1.59 -4.30 -51.20
N ASP A 209 -0.96 -4.10 -52.36
CA ASP A 209 -1.64 -3.54 -53.52
C ASP A 209 -1.51 -4.50 -54.70
N ARG A 210 -2.69 -4.86 -55.21
CA ARG A 210 -3.08 -5.49 -56.49
C ARG A 210 -4.44 -6.12 -56.20
N SER A 211 -5.52 -5.35 -56.27
CA SER A 211 -6.12 -4.89 -57.53
C SER A 211 -6.34 -6.07 -58.48
N SER A 212 -7.41 -6.82 -58.21
CA SER A 212 -8.10 -7.65 -59.21
C SER A 212 -9.44 -6.96 -59.46
N ALA A 213 -9.44 -6.06 -60.42
CA ALA A 213 -10.65 -5.46 -60.96
C ALA A 213 -11.55 -6.56 -61.54
N GLN A 214 -12.75 -6.73 -60.97
CA GLN A 214 -13.87 -7.34 -61.69
C GLN A 214 -14.62 -6.22 -62.45
N PRO A 215 -14.81 -6.35 -63.77
CA PRO A 215 -15.57 -5.37 -64.54
C PRO A 215 -17.07 -5.58 -64.32
N GLN A 216 -17.76 -4.56 -63.80
CA GLN A 216 -19.23 -4.52 -63.83
C GLN A 216 -19.72 -4.09 -65.23
N PRO A 217 -20.72 -4.78 -65.81
CA PRO A 217 -21.31 -4.40 -67.08
C PRO A 217 -22.22 -3.16 -66.93
N ARG A 218 -22.03 -2.20 -67.84
CA ARG A 218 -22.90 -1.02 -68.00
C ARG A 218 -24.19 -1.36 -68.76
N ARG A 219 -25.22 -0.55 -68.48
CA ARG A 219 -26.46 -0.24 -69.22
C ARG A 219 -27.69 -1.06 -68.78
N GLY A 220 -28.85 -0.46 -68.55
CA GLY A 220 -29.29 0.90 -68.86
C GLY A 220 -30.49 1.34 -68.02
N GLY A 221 -30.55 2.63 -67.76
CA GLY A 221 -31.77 3.31 -67.36
C GLY A 221 -32.59 3.62 -68.61
N VAL A 222 -33.85 3.19 -68.60
CA VAL A 222 -34.89 3.70 -69.50
C VAL A 222 -35.69 4.73 -68.72
N SER A 223 -35.82 5.89 -69.34
CA SER A 223 -36.48 7.09 -68.85
C SER A 223 -38.01 6.94 -68.89
N ALA A 224 -38.68 7.63 -67.98
CA ALA A 224 -40.11 7.83 -67.95
C ALA A 224 -40.57 8.73 -69.10
N ARG A 225 -41.68 8.35 -69.74
CA ARG A 225 -42.81 9.22 -70.11
C ARG A 225 -44.03 8.37 -70.43
#